data_AF-A0A351NVU9-F1
#
_entry.id   AF-A0A351NVU9-F1
#
_cell.length_a   1.000
_cell.length_b   1.000
_cell.length_c   1.000
_cell.angle_alpha   90.00
_cell.angle_beta   90.00
_cell.angle_gamma   90.00
#
_symmetry.space_group_name_H-M   'P 1'
#
loop_
_entity.id
_entity.type
_entity.pdbx_description
1 polymer ?
#
loop_
_entity_poly.entity_id
_entity_poly.type
_entity_poly.pdbx_seq_one_letter_code
_entity_poly.pdbx_strand_id
1 'polypeptide(L)' 'MDFTAVAGVCSTLWGVLGHIQWIDRLGWLDKMFNTPSTHRVHHGTNSQYIDSNYGNLLMIWDRLFGTYTQEKEPVTF' A
#
# COMPACT_ATOMS: atom_id res chain seq x y z
N MET A 1 18.43 15.85 14.88
CA MET A 1 17.39 15.71 13.84
C MET A 1 16.05 15.88 14.54
N ASP A 2 15.19 16.78 14.07
CA ASP A 2 13.89 16.99 14.71
C ASP A 2 12.93 15.84 14.39
N PHE A 3 11.84 15.74 15.16
CA PHE A 3 10.85 14.66 15.03
C PHE A 3 10.27 14.59 13.61
N THR A 4 10.03 15.73 12.99
CA THR A 4 9.50 15.83 11.63
C THR A 4 10.43 15.18 10.62
N ALA A 5 11.73 15.45 10.68
CA ALA A 5 12.70 14.83 9.79
C ALA A 5 12.77 13.31 10.00
N VAL A 6 12.72 12.82 11.24
CA VAL A 6 12.66 11.37 11.53
C VAL A 6 11.41 10.74 10.90
N ALA A 7 10.24 11.33 11.14
CA ALA A 7 8.97 10.81 10.61
C ALA A 7 8.94 10.81 9.07
N GLY A 8 9.47 11.87 8.44
CA GLY A 8 9.56 11.96 6.97
C GLY A 8 10.47 10.89 6.36
N VAL A 9 11.63 10.63 6.99
CA VAL A 9 12.53 9.55 6.55
C VAL A 9 11.85 8.20 6.68
N CYS A 10 11.22 7.90 7.82
CA CYS A 10 10.49 6.65 8.02
C CYS A 10 9.36 6.46 7.00
N SER A 11 8.57 7.51 6.74
CA SER A 11 7.48 7.49 5.76
C SER A 11 7.98 7.23 4.33
N THR A 12 9.11 7.83 3.97
CA THR A 12 9.73 7.64 2.64
C THR A 12 10.27 6.23 2.47
N LEU A 13 11.00 5.73 3.47
CA LEU A 13 11.51 4.36 3.47
C LEU A 13 10.37 3.34 3.37
N TRP A 14 9.27 3.57 4.09
CA TRP A 14 8.09 2.72 4.03
C TRP A 14 7.50 2.66 2.61
N GLY A 15 7.30 3.81 1.96
CA GLY A 15 6.81 3.87 0.58
C GLY A 15 7.75 3.21 -0.44
N VAL A 16 9.06 3.36 -0.29
CA VAL A 16 10.05 2.69 -1.16
C VAL A 16 9.99 1.17 -1.01
N LEU A 17 9.90 0.67 0.22
CA LEU A 17 9.79 -0.77 0.48
C LEU A 17 8.49 -1.38 -0.07
N GLY A 18 7.42 -0.59 -0.18
CA GLY A 18 6.18 -1.00 -0.84
C GLY A 18 6.34 -1.40 -2.31
N HIS A 19 7.42 -1.00 -2.99
CA HIS A 19 7.65 -1.35 -4.40
C HIS A 19 8.29 -2.74 -4.60
N ILE A 20 8.60 -3.47 -3.53
CA ILE A 20 9.18 -4.82 -3.61
C ILE A 20 8.20 -5.77 -4.34
N GLN A 21 8.64 -6.37 -5.45
CA GLN A 21 7.78 -7.22 -6.28
C GLN A 21 7.80 -8.71 -5.90
N TRP A 22 8.86 -9.19 -5.24
CA TRP A 22 9.01 -10.62 -4.92
C TRP A 22 8.27 -11.07 -3.65
N ILE A 23 7.69 -10.14 -2.90
CA ILE A 23 6.79 -10.46 -1.77
C ILE A 23 5.38 -10.44 -2.34
N ASP A 24 4.73 -11.62 -2.37
CA ASP A 24 3.36 -11.76 -2.87
C ASP A 24 2.36 -11.12 -1.90
N ARG A 25 1.83 -11.86 -0.91
CA ARG A 25 0.86 -11.35 0.06
C ARG A 25 1.31 -11.66 1.49
N LEU A 26 0.99 -10.76 2.41
CA LEU A 26 1.30 -10.91 3.85
C LEU A 26 0.05 -11.23 4.69
N GLY A 27 -1.09 -11.47 4.04
CA GLY A 27 -2.28 -12.00 4.68
C GLY A 27 -3.01 -10.94 5.51
N TRP A 28 -3.02 -11.08 6.83
CA TRP A 28 -3.70 -10.11 7.70
C TRP A 28 -2.96 -8.76 7.75
N LEU A 29 -1.65 -8.75 7.48
CA LEU A 29 -0.87 -7.51 7.43
C LEU A 29 -1.33 -6.61 6.27
N ASP A 30 -1.70 -7.19 5.13
CA ASP A 30 -2.28 -6.45 3.97
C ASP A 30 -3.61 -5.79 4.31
N LYS A 31 -4.24 -6.17 5.42
CA LYS A 31 -5.50 -5.57 5.89
C LYS A 31 -5.27 -4.36 6.79
N MET A 32 -4.07 -4.23 7.37
CA MET A 32 -3.74 -3.22 8.39
C MET A 32 -2.74 -2.19 7.87
N PHE A 33 -1.75 -2.63 7.08
CA PHE A 33 -0.63 -1.80 6.62
C PHE A 33 -0.56 -1.73 5.11
N ASN A 34 0.07 -0.67 4.59
CA ASN A 34 0.46 -0.64 3.19
C ASN A 34 1.66 -1.57 2.96
N THR A 35 1.38 -2.81 2.56
CA THR A 35 2.37 -3.83 2.23
C THR A 35 2.71 -3.77 0.74
N PRO A 36 3.71 -4.53 0.26
CA PRO A 36 3.99 -4.56 -1.17
C PRO A 36 2.79 -4.99 -2.03
N SER A 37 1.93 -5.88 -1.54
CA SER A 37 0.70 -6.28 -2.22
C SER A 37 -0.30 -5.13 -2.39
N THR A 38 -0.60 -4.42 -1.30
CA THR A 38 -1.56 -3.30 -1.34
C THR A 38 -1.01 -2.13 -2.13
N HIS A 39 0.30 -1.91 -2.08
CA HIS A 39 1.00 -0.87 -2.83
C HIS A 39 1.04 -1.17 -4.34
N ARG A 40 1.16 -2.44 -4.74
CA ARG A 40 1.00 -2.82 -6.16
C ARG A 40 -0.40 -2.47 -6.65
N VAL A 41 -1.45 -2.82 -5.90
CA VAL A 41 -2.84 -2.48 -6.25
C VAL A 41 -3.01 -0.97 -6.41
N HIS A 42 -2.39 -0.15 -5.57
CA HIS A 42 -2.42 1.31 -5.71
C HIS A 42 -1.88 1.80 -7.07
N HIS A 43 -0.83 1.16 -7.58
CA HIS A 43 -0.27 1.45 -8.90
C HIS A 43 -0.96 0.70 -10.06
N GLY A 44 -1.98 -0.10 -9.77
CA GLY A 44 -2.61 -0.97 -10.75
C GLY A 44 -3.48 -0.23 -11.76
N THR A 45 -3.32 -0.55 -13.04
CA THR A 45 -4.16 -0.08 -14.15
C THR A 45 -5.26 -1.08 -14.53
N ASN A 46 -5.31 -2.26 -13.91
CA ASN A 46 -6.44 -3.18 -14.06
C ASN A 46 -7.73 -2.50 -13.61
N SER A 47 -8.84 -2.75 -14.31
CA SER A 47 -10.14 -2.15 -14.00
C SER A 47 -10.58 -2.31 -12.54
N GLN A 48 -10.26 -3.45 -11.89
CA GLN A 48 -10.62 -3.70 -10.49
C GLN A 48 -9.74 -2.98 -9.46
N TYR A 49 -8.61 -2.39 -9.87
CA TYR A 49 -7.62 -1.75 -8.99
C TYR A 49 -7.58 -0.22 -9.13
N ILE A 50 -8.37 0.33 -10.06
CA ILE A 50 -8.53 1.78 -10.19
C ILE A 50 -9.07 2.35 -8.87
N ASP A 51 -8.54 3.53 -8.51
CA ASP A 51 -8.96 4.29 -7.33
C ASP A 51 -8.93 3.51 -6.02
N SER A 52 -7.86 2.73 -5.82
CA SER A 52 -7.70 1.85 -4.66
C SER A 52 -6.43 2.15 -3.83
N ASN A 53 -6.50 1.82 -2.54
CA ASN A 53 -5.38 1.76 -1.59
C ASN A 53 -4.48 3.02 -1.53
N TYR A 54 -5.06 4.17 -1.16
CA TYR A 54 -4.37 5.46 -1.07
C TYR A 54 -3.51 5.64 0.20
N GLY A 55 -3.73 4.86 1.26
CA GLY A 55 -3.03 5.01 2.53
C GLY A 55 -1.53 4.67 2.45
N ASN A 56 -0.65 5.60 2.80
CA ASN A 56 0.81 5.34 2.74
C ASN A 56 1.29 4.34 3.81
N LEU A 57 0.71 4.34 5.02
CA LEU A 57 1.12 3.45 6.13
C LEU A 57 0.01 2.50 6.57
N LEU A 58 -1.19 3.01 6.83
CA LEU A 58 -2.31 2.25 7.40
C LEU A 58 -3.46 2.14 6.41
N MET A 59 -3.95 0.91 6.20
CA MET A 59 -5.11 0.60 5.35
C MET A 59 -6.44 0.89 6.04
N ILE A 60 -6.43 1.29 7.31
CA ILE A 60 -7.65 1.67 8.02
C ILE A 60 -8.36 2.84 7.32
N TRP A 61 -7.60 3.78 6.74
CA TRP A 61 -8.17 4.91 6.00
C TRP A 61 -8.93 4.41 4.77
N ASP A 62 -8.32 3.54 3.98
CA ASP A 62 -8.97 2.94 2.81
C ASP A 62 -10.22 2.13 3.16
N ARG A 63 -10.22 1.47 4.33
CA ARG A 63 -11.42 0.78 4.84
C ARG A 63 -12.52 1.75 5.25
N LEU A 64 -12.16 2.86 5.90
CA LEU A 64 -13.12 3.88 6.34
C LEU A 64 -13.75 4.62 5.15
N PHE A 65 -12.97 4.85 4.08
CA PHE A 65 -13.44 5.57 2.90
C PHE A 65 -13.87 4.67 1.73
N GLY A 66 -13.79 3.34 1.90
CA GLY A 66 -14.29 2.38 0.91
C GLY A 66 -13.39 2.19 -0.32
N THR A 67 -12.11 2.57 -0.23
CA THR A 67 -11.11 2.46 -1.30
C THR A 67 -10.17 1.27 -1.11
N TYR A 68 -10.41 0.42 -0.11
CA TYR A 68 -9.59 -0.77 0.13
C TYR A 68 -9.89 -1.87 -0.89
N THR A 69 -8.87 -2.27 -1.65
CA THR A 69 -8.93 -3.38 -2.59
C THR A 69 -7.79 -4.37 -2.34
N GLN A 70 -8.13 -5.65 -2.24
CA GLN A 70 -7.14 -6.72 -2.12
C GLN A 70 -6.60 -7.11 -3.50
N GLU A 71 -5.29 -7.36 -3.59
CA GLU A 71 -4.70 -7.99 -4.77
C GLU A 71 -5.23 -9.42 -4.90
N LYS A 72 -5.99 -9.69 -5.96
CA LYS A 72 -6.58 -10.99 -6.26
C LYS A 72 -5.93 -11.63 -7.48
N GLU A 73 -5.68 -10.81 -8.50
CA GLU A 73 -5.05 -11.13 -9.77
C GLU A 73 -3.75 -10.33 -9.96
N PRO A 74 -2.82 -10.79 -10.83
CA PRO A 74 -1.61 -10.06 -11.16
C PRO A 74 -1.87 -8.61 -11.59
N VAL A 75 -1.14 -7.67 -11.00
CA VAL A 75 -1.25 -6.24 -11.30
C VAL A 75 -0.56 -5.90 -12.62
N THR A 76 -1.24 -5.13 -13.46
CA THR A 76 -0.68 -4.41 -14.60
C THR A 76 -0.41 -2.97 -14.16
N PHE A 77 0.77 -2.43 -14.49
CA PHE A 77 1.20 -1.08 -14.13
C PHE A 77 1.12 -0.14 -15.33
#